data_AF-A0A352GRK6-F1
#
_entry.id   AF-A0A352GRK6-F1
#
_cell.length_a   1.000
_cell.length_b   1.000
_cell.length_c   1.000
_cell.angle_alpha   90.00
_cell.angle_beta   90.00
_cell.angle_gamma   90.00
#
_symmetry.space_group_name_H-M   'P 1'
#
loop_
_entity.id
_entity.type
_entity.pdbx_description
1 polymer ?
#
loop_
_entity_poly.entity_id
_entity_poly.type
_entity_poly.pdbx_seq_one_letter_code
_entity_poly.pdbx_strand_id
1 'polypeptide(L)'
;ALAAFIILAGGIGLHPVVLVILVGSVLPPEVFGMPPMVMALVMLGTWGLSTTSSPVSGTTLVIGRLTGESSFRLAWRRAPLYTLSGALVVAAVAMAYWKLIDPH
;
A
#
# COMPACT_ATOMS: atom_id res chain seq x y z
N ALA A 1 7.66 7.24 4.97
CA ALA A 1 8.63 6.52 4.10
C ALA A 1 8.14 5.13 3.70
N LEU A 2 7.86 4.24 4.66
CA LEU A 2 7.46 2.85 4.40
C LEU A 2 6.25 2.70 3.44
N ALA A 3 5.18 3.45 3.70
CA ALA A 3 3.98 3.45 2.86
C ALA A 3 4.30 3.81 1.39
N ALA A 4 5.08 4.87 1.18
CA ALA A 4 5.47 5.32 -0.14
C ALA A 4 6.33 4.28 -0.86
N PHE A 5 7.25 3.62 -0.16
CA PHE A 5 8.06 2.54 -0.72
C PHE A 5 7.18 1.41 -1.26
N ILE A 6 6.24 0.90 -0.47
CA ILE A 6 5.34 -0.21 -0.88
C ILE A 6 4.46 0.19 -2.07
N ILE A 7 3.95 1.43 -2.08
CA ILE A 7 3.09 1.95 -3.16
C ILE A 7 3.88 2.13 -4.45
N LEU A 8 5.05 2.77 -4.40
CA LEU A 8 5.85 3.06 -5.58
C LEU A 8 6.45 1.78 -6.18
N ALA A 9 6.98 0.89 -5.34
CA ALA A 9 7.48 -0.41 -5.78
C ALA A 9 6.36 -1.27 -6.39
N GLY A 10 5.17 -1.25 -5.79
CA GLY A 10 3.97 -1.87 -6.37
C GLY A 10 3.61 -1.31 -7.74
N GLY A 11 3.65 0.02 -7.86
CA GLY A 11 3.32 0.77 -9.08
C GLY A 11 4.21 0.45 -10.28
N ILE A 12 5.49 0.15 -10.06
CA ILE A 12 6.43 -0.26 -11.12
C ILE A 12 6.39 -1.76 -11.45
N GLY A 13 5.50 -2.52 -10.80
CA GLY A 13 5.25 -3.92 -11.12
C GLY A 13 5.87 -4.94 -10.17
N LEU A 14 6.44 -4.51 -9.04
CA LEU A 14 6.77 -5.47 -7.99
C LEU A 14 5.49 -5.94 -7.32
N HIS A 15 5.37 -7.25 -7.11
CA HIS A 15 4.12 -7.80 -6.60
C HIS A 15 3.84 -7.31 -5.16
N PRO A 16 2.72 -6.63 -4.89
CA PRO A 16 2.53 -5.90 -3.63
C PRO A 16 2.63 -6.75 -2.37
N VAL A 17 2.11 -7.99 -2.40
CA VAL A 17 2.16 -8.87 -1.21
C VAL A 17 3.59 -9.33 -0.90
N VAL A 18 4.43 -9.49 -1.92
CA VAL A 18 5.84 -9.89 -1.73
C VAL A 18 6.59 -8.79 -0.97
N LEU A 19 6.32 -7.52 -1.27
CA LEU A 19 6.95 -6.40 -0.58
C LEU A 19 6.61 -6.38 0.91
N VAL A 20 5.35 -6.59 1.27
CA VAL A 20 4.96 -6.62 2.69
C VAL A 20 5.46 -7.86 3.41
N ILE A 21 5.51 -9.03 2.76
CA ILE A 21 6.11 -10.22 3.36
C ILE A 21 7.61 -9.98 3.61
N LEU A 22 8.34 -9.49 2.61
CA LEU A 22 9.77 -9.24 2.73
C LEU A 22 10.07 -8.23 3.84
N VAL A 23 9.43 -7.06 3.79
CA VAL A 23 9.58 -6.02 4.82
C VAL A 23 9.25 -6.59 6.19
N GLY A 24 8.11 -7.25 6.36
CA GLY A 24 7.67 -7.77 7.66
C GLY A 24 8.54 -8.90 8.20
N SER A 25 9.23 -9.65 7.31
CA SER A 25 10.12 -10.74 7.72
C SER A 25 11.54 -10.30 8.07
N VAL A 26 11.99 -9.16 7.53
CA VAL A 26 13.40 -8.72 7.66
C VAL A 26 13.53 -7.45 8.51
N LEU A 27 12.55 -6.55 8.46
CA LEU A 27 12.61 -5.26 9.14
C LEU A 27 11.62 -5.26 10.30
N PRO A 28 12.10 -5.32 11.55
CA PRO A 28 11.21 -5.27 12.70
C PRO A 28 10.73 -3.82 12.93
N PRO A 29 9.58 -3.61 13.62
CA PRO A 29 8.95 -2.29 13.78
C PRO A 29 9.84 -1.22 14.41
N GLU A 30 10.79 -1.63 15.25
CA GLU A 30 11.73 -0.77 15.96
C GLU A 30 12.65 -0.01 14.99
N VAL A 31 12.96 -0.56 13.82
CA VAL A 31 13.75 0.11 12.78
C VAL A 31 13.05 1.38 12.26
N PHE A 32 11.71 1.39 12.31
CA PHE A 32 10.90 2.52 11.90
C PHE A 32 10.48 3.41 13.07
N GLY A 33 10.86 3.06 14.31
CA GLY A 33 10.36 3.70 15.52
C GLY A 33 8.85 3.56 15.69
N MET A 34 8.24 2.53 15.09
CA MET A 34 6.79 2.35 15.06
C MET A 34 6.36 1.25 16.03
N PRO A 35 5.23 1.43 16.73
CA PRO A 35 4.58 0.32 17.42
C PRO A 35 4.22 -0.80 16.42
N PRO A 36 4.31 -2.09 16.80
CA PRO A 36 4.08 -3.21 15.87
C PRO A 36 2.73 -3.14 15.13
N MET A 37 1.68 -2.75 15.84
CA MET A 37 0.34 -2.62 15.25
C MET A 37 0.25 -1.47 14.25
N VAL A 38 0.96 -0.35 14.48
CA VAL A 38 1.00 0.76 13.54
C VAL A 38 1.68 0.33 12.25
N MET A 39 2.81 -0.39 12.34
CA MET A 39 3.49 -0.93 11.17
C MET A 39 2.58 -1.90 10.41
N ALA A 40 1.87 -2.79 11.11
CA ALA A 40 0.91 -3.72 10.50
C ALA A 40 -0.22 -2.98 9.75
N LEU A 41 -0.80 -1.93 10.33
CA LEU A 41 -1.83 -1.11 9.69
C LEU A 41 -1.31 -0.42 8.42
N VAL A 42 -0.10 0.15 8.47
CA VAL A 42 0.54 0.79 7.31
C VAL A 42 0.76 -0.22 6.20
N MET A 43 1.30 -1.40 6.53
CA MET A 43 1.58 -2.46 5.55
C MET A 43 0.30 -3.02 4.94
N LEU A 44 -0.71 -3.31 5.75
CA LEU A 44 -2.01 -3.79 5.29
C LEU A 44 -2.67 -2.79 4.33
N GLY A 45 -2.72 -1.52 4.74
CA GLY A 45 -3.32 -0.46 3.94
C GLY A 45 -2.59 -0.25 2.62
N THR A 46 -1.26 -0.14 2.67
CA THR A 46 -0.45 0.10 1.46
C THR A 46 -0.40 -1.09 0.52
N TRP A 47 -0.40 -2.33 1.04
CA TRP A 47 -0.59 -3.53 0.21
C TRP A 47 -1.92 -3.46 -0.57
N GLY A 48 -3.03 -3.17 0.13
CA GLY A 48 -4.34 -3.03 -0.48
C GLY A 48 -4.37 -2.00 -1.60
N LEU A 49 -3.83 -0.80 -1.36
CA LEU A 49 -3.76 0.27 -2.37
C LEU A 49 -2.92 -0.17 -3.58
N SER A 50 -1.77 -0.77 -3.33
CA SER A 50 -0.87 -1.29 -4.37
C SER A 50 -1.51 -2.36 -5.26
N THR A 51 -2.55 -3.07 -4.80
CA THR A 51 -3.26 -4.03 -5.65
C THR A 51 -3.98 -3.38 -6.82
N THR A 52 -4.31 -2.08 -6.76
CA THR A 52 -5.02 -1.37 -7.84
C THR A 52 -4.13 -0.40 -8.61
N SER A 53 -3.02 0.04 -8.00
CA SER A 53 -2.05 0.95 -8.62
C SER A 53 -0.89 0.22 -9.31
N SER A 54 -0.83 -1.11 -9.19
CA SER A 54 0.10 -1.96 -9.92
C SER A 54 -0.51 -2.48 -11.21
N PRO A 55 0.16 -2.34 -12.37
CA PRO A 55 -0.34 -2.84 -13.66
C PRO A 55 -0.27 -4.36 -13.82
N VAL A 56 0.45 -5.05 -12.94
CA VAL A 56 0.68 -6.51 -12.99
C VAL A 56 0.01 -7.25 -11.83
N SER A 57 -0.76 -6.57 -10.99
CA SER A 57 -1.56 -7.23 -9.96
C SER A 57 -2.71 -8.02 -10.59
N GLY A 58 -3.12 -9.11 -9.94
CA GLY A 58 -4.29 -9.88 -10.36
C GLY A 58 -5.56 -9.02 -10.43
N THR A 59 -5.75 -8.12 -9.46
CA THR A 59 -6.90 -7.19 -9.42
C THR A 59 -6.95 -6.30 -10.66
N THR A 60 -5.87 -5.61 -11.00
CA THR A 60 -5.84 -4.71 -12.17
C THR A 60 -5.98 -5.48 -13.48
N LEU A 61 -5.39 -6.68 -13.57
CA LEU A 61 -5.53 -7.54 -14.74
C LEU A 61 -6.97 -8.04 -14.94
N VAL A 62 -7.65 -8.43 -13.87
CA VAL A 62 -9.06 -8.82 -13.90
C VAL A 62 -9.94 -7.65 -14.31
N ILE A 63 -9.74 -6.46 -13.71
CA ILE A 63 -10.48 -5.25 -14.10
C ILE A 63 -10.23 -4.91 -15.57
N GLY A 64 -8.98 -5.00 -16.05
CA GLY A 64 -8.65 -4.80 -17.46
C GLY A 64 -9.38 -5.76 -18.39
N ARG A 65 -9.49 -7.04 -18.03
CA ARG A 65 -10.29 -8.01 -18.79
C ARG A 65 -11.78 -7.69 -18.80
N LEU A 66 -12.33 -7.28 -17.66
CA LEU A 66 -13.77 -6.96 -17.53
C LEU A 66 -14.16 -5.67 -18.23
N THR A 67 -13.25 -4.68 -18.26
CA THR A 67 -13.52 -3.34 -18.82
C THR A 67 -13.01 -3.15 -20.24
N GLY A 68 -12.16 -4.07 -20.73
CA GLY A 68 -11.44 -3.90 -21.99
C GLY A 68 -10.34 -2.83 -21.94
N GLU A 69 -10.05 -2.25 -20.77
CA GLU A 69 -8.96 -1.27 -20.62
C GLU A 69 -7.59 -1.96 -20.39
N SER A 70 -6.52 -1.32 -20.87
CA SER A 70 -5.14 -1.72 -20.56
C SER A 70 -4.87 -1.62 -19.05
N SER A 71 -4.21 -2.63 -18.47
CA SER A 71 -3.84 -2.63 -17.04
C SER A 71 -2.93 -1.47 -16.66
N PHE A 72 -2.03 -1.04 -17.55
CA PHE A 72 -1.18 0.14 -17.36
C PHE A 72 -1.99 1.43 -17.29
N ARG A 73 -3.04 1.55 -18.12
CA ARG A 73 -3.94 2.69 -18.08
C ARG A 73 -4.74 2.72 -16.78
N LEU A 74 -5.26 1.59 -16.34
CA LEU A 74 -5.98 1.48 -15.08
C LEU A 74 -5.08 1.86 -13.89
N ALA A 75 -3.91 1.23 -13.79
CA ALA A 75 -2.96 1.43 -12.71
C ALA A 75 -2.41 2.88 -12.63
N TRP A 76 -1.97 3.44 -13.75
CA TRP A 76 -1.22 4.72 -13.72
C TRP A 76 -2.04 5.94 -14.07
N ARG A 77 -3.17 5.80 -14.77
CA ARG A 77 -4.03 6.94 -15.14
C ARG A 77 -5.33 6.99 -14.34
N ARG A 78 -5.89 5.85 -13.91
CA ARG A 78 -7.17 5.83 -13.17
C ARG A 78 -6.96 5.70 -11.65
N ALA A 79 -6.02 4.88 -11.22
CA ALA A 79 -5.79 4.63 -9.80
C ALA A 79 -5.05 5.74 -9.01
N PRO A 80 -4.36 6.76 -9.57
CA PRO A 80 -3.63 7.74 -8.73
C PRO A 80 -4.50 8.46 -7.71
N LEU A 81 -5.70 8.91 -8.09
CA LEU A 81 -6.59 9.61 -7.15
C LEU A 81 -7.08 8.68 -6.03
N TYR A 82 -7.43 7.44 -6.36
CA TYR A 82 -7.77 6.40 -5.39
C TYR A 82 -6.58 6.09 -4.46
N THR A 83 -5.39 5.97 -5.02
CA THR A 83 -4.16 5.64 -4.28
C THR A 83 -3.78 6.77 -3.33
N LEU A 84 -3.85 8.02 -3.78
CA LEU A 84 -3.54 9.19 -2.95
C LEU A 84 -4.56 9.36 -1.83
N SER A 85 -5.86 9.31 -2.14
CA SER A 85 -6.92 9.41 -1.12
C SER A 85 -6.85 8.26 -0.12
N GLY A 86 -6.65 7.03 -0.59
CA GLY A 86 -6.47 5.87 0.27
C GLY A 86 -5.19 5.94 1.12
N ALA A 87 -4.09 6.46 0.58
CA ALA A 87 -2.85 6.66 1.35
C ALA A 87 -3.05 7.69 2.47
N LEU A 88 -3.82 8.75 2.23
CA LEU A 88 -4.20 9.71 3.27
C LEU A 88 -5.05 9.05 4.36
N VAL A 89 -6.00 8.19 3.99
CA VAL A 89 -6.81 7.42 4.95
C VAL A 89 -5.94 6.48 5.78
N VAL A 90 -5.04 5.72 5.15
CA VAL A 90 -4.10 4.84 5.85
C VAL A 90 -3.23 5.62 6.82
N ALA A 91 -2.69 6.76 6.39
CA ALA A 91 -1.89 7.63 7.25
C ALA A 91 -2.72 8.17 8.42
N ALA A 92 -3.94 8.66 8.19
CA ALA A 92 -4.82 9.17 9.23
C ALA A 92 -5.18 8.10 10.26
N VAL A 93 -5.53 6.89 9.81
CA VAL A 93 -5.86 5.76 10.70
C VAL A 93 -4.63 5.32 11.49
N ALA A 94 -3.47 5.17 10.85
CA ALA A 94 -2.24 4.79 11.54
C ALA A 94 -1.81 5.83 12.59
N MET A 95 -1.91 7.13 12.26
CA MET A 95 -1.61 8.22 13.18
C MET A 95 -2.61 8.32 14.32
N ALA A 96 -3.90 8.16 14.04
CA ALA A 96 -4.93 8.13 15.07
C ALA A 96 -4.70 6.97 16.04
N TYR A 97 -4.42 5.77 15.52
CA TYR A 97 -4.09 4.61 16.33
C TYR A 97 -2.83 4.83 17.16
N TRP A 98 -1.78 5.40 16.57
CA TRP A 98 -0.55 5.74 17.29
C TRP A 98 -0.84 6.63 18.50
N LYS A 99 -1.54 7.74 18.31
CA LYS A 99 -1.87 8.68 19.39
C LYS A 99 -2.77 8.08 20.47
N LEU A 100 -3.58 7.08 20.13
CA LEU A 100 -4.42 6.37 21.10
C LEU A 100 -3.59 5.48 22.03
N ILE A 101 -2.51 4.88 21.53
CA ILE A 101 -1.65 3.99 22.32
C ILE A 101 -0.49 4.71 22.99
N ASP A 102 -0.10 5.87 22.48
CA ASP A 102 0.95 6.74 23.04
C ASP A 102 0.42 8.19 23.07
N PRO A 103 -0.28 8.59 24.15
CA PRO A 103 -0.90 9.90 24.26
C PRO A 103 0.07 11.03 24.69
N HIS A 104 1.35 10.72 24.88
CA HIS A 104 2.41 11.65 25.30
C HIS A 104 3.23 12.20 24.12
#